data_AF-A0A131YHC2-F1
#
_entry.id   AF-A0A131YHC2-F1
#
_cell.length_a   1.000
_cell.length_b   1.000
_cell.length_c   1.000
_cell.angle_alpha   90.00
_cell.angle_beta   90.00
_cell.angle_gamma   90.00
#
_symmetry.space_group_name_H-M   'P 1'
#
loop_
_entity.id
_entity.type
_entity.pdbx_description
1 polymer ?
#
loop_
_entity_poly.entity_id
_entity_poly.type
_entity_poly.pdbx_seq_one_letter_code
_entity_poly.pdbx_strand_id
1 'polypeptide(L)'
;MSQSKRPGSCKGSEKGVLYEIPFSCGKKYIGETGRTIDERFREHHYNVRQAWSDQSTSYGRLANHTADHGCYPRFDKARVLAQNVRDDELRKGLEKHAISKCGRRCVNNE
;
A
#
# COMPACT_ATOMS: atom_id res chain seq x y z
N MET A 1 -8.41 -29.70 -4.57
CA MET A 1 -8.74 -28.89 -3.38
C MET A 1 -7.74 -27.75 -3.29
N SER A 2 -8.14 -26.57 -3.79
CA SER A 2 -7.27 -25.41 -3.92
C SER A 2 -6.98 -24.81 -2.54
N GLN A 3 -5.72 -24.83 -2.12
CA GLN A 3 -5.32 -24.22 -0.85
C GLN A 3 -5.37 -22.70 -0.96
N SER A 4 -6.42 -22.09 -0.43
CA SER A 4 -6.45 -20.66 -0.13
C SER A 4 -5.50 -20.39 1.06
N LYS A 5 -4.28 -19.96 0.77
CA LYS A 5 -3.40 -19.35 1.78
C LYS A 5 -4.12 -18.13 2.36
N ARG A 6 -4.37 -18.15 3.67
CA ARG A 6 -4.85 -16.97 4.41
C ARG A 6 -3.78 -15.88 4.31
N PRO A 7 -4.14 -14.60 4.10
CA PRO A 7 -3.19 -13.49 4.13
C PRO A 7 -2.56 -13.41 5.53
N GLY A 8 -1.24 -13.52 5.60
CA GLY A 8 -0.50 -13.26 6.83
C GLY A 8 -0.70 -11.80 7.24
N SER A 9 -1.00 -11.57 8.52
CA SER A 9 -0.87 -10.27 9.15
C SER A 9 0.58 -9.80 8.95
N CYS A 10 0.77 -8.56 8.50
CA CYS A 10 2.09 -7.97 8.28
C CYS A 10 2.85 -7.91 9.61
N LYS A 11 3.66 -8.93 9.92
CA LYS A 11 4.62 -8.89 11.03
C LYS A 11 6.03 -9.17 10.50
N GLY A 12 6.81 -8.09 10.38
CA GLY A 12 8.27 -8.07 10.61
C GLY A 12 9.18 -8.34 9.41
N SER A 13 10.17 -7.46 9.24
CA SER A 13 11.47 -7.65 8.54
C SER A 13 11.47 -8.08 7.07
N GLU A 14 10.33 -8.42 6.48
CA GLU A 14 10.25 -8.94 5.12
C GLU A 14 10.60 -7.85 4.10
N LYS A 15 11.53 -8.19 3.19
CA LYS A 15 11.98 -7.36 2.08
C LYS A 15 11.45 -7.89 0.75
N GLY A 16 11.38 -7.02 -0.26
CA GLY A 16 10.85 -7.40 -1.57
C GLY A 16 9.38 -7.78 -1.47
N VAL A 17 8.59 -6.88 -0.88
CA VAL A 17 7.19 -7.10 -0.51
C VAL A 17 6.27 -6.30 -1.44
N LEU A 18 5.17 -6.92 -1.85
CA LEU A 18 3.99 -6.28 -2.40
C LEU A 18 2.89 -6.34 -1.33
N TYR A 19 2.24 -5.21 -1.04
CA TYR A 19 1.23 -5.11 0.01
C TYR A 19 0.01 -4.32 -0.44
N GLU A 20 -1.10 -4.52 0.27
CA GLU A 20 -2.29 -3.65 0.19
C GLU A 20 -2.63 -3.04 1.55
N ILE A 21 -3.13 -1.80 1.53
CA ILE A 21 -3.64 -1.08 2.70
C ILE A 21 -5.09 -0.65 2.40
N PRO A 22 -6.10 -1.19 3.10
CA PRO A 22 -7.47 -0.74 2.93
C PRO A 22 -7.68 0.63 3.58
N PHE A 23 -8.58 1.43 3.02
CA PHE A 23 -9.01 2.73 3.56
C PHE A 23 -10.36 2.62 4.23
N SER A 24 -10.70 3.59 5.08
CA SER A 24 -12.03 3.70 5.69
C SER A 24 -13.15 3.93 4.67
N CYS A 25 -12.84 4.49 3.49
CA CYS A 25 -13.78 4.68 2.37
C CYS A 25 -14.06 3.39 1.56
N GLY A 26 -13.42 2.26 1.89
CA GLY A 26 -13.57 0.99 1.18
C GLY A 26 -12.65 0.83 -0.04
N LYS A 27 -11.93 1.88 -0.47
CA LYS A 27 -10.84 1.76 -1.42
C LYS A 27 -9.60 1.14 -0.77
N LYS A 28 -8.59 0.84 -1.57
CA LYS A 28 -7.30 0.35 -1.08
C LYS A 28 -6.14 0.93 -1.87
N TYR A 29 -5.00 0.99 -1.22
CA TYR A 29 -3.73 1.29 -1.87
C TYR A 29 -2.94 0.00 -2.04
N ILE A 30 -2.31 -0.19 -3.19
CA ILE A 30 -1.37 -1.26 -3.46
C ILE A 30 0.00 -0.63 -3.64
N GLY A 31 0.99 -1.16 -2.94
CA GLY A 31 2.35 -0.66 -3.02
C GLY A 31 3.37 -1.78 -2.96
N GLU A 32 4.55 -1.51 -3.50
CA GLU A 32 5.74 -2.35 -3.30
C GLU A 32 6.74 -1.70 -2.33
N THR A 33 7.65 -2.52 -1.80
CA THR A 33 8.90 -2.05 -1.19
C THR A 33 10.03 -3.08 -1.33
N GLY A 34 11.24 -2.61 -1.64
CA GLY A 34 12.48 -3.39 -1.51
C GLY A 34 13.05 -3.36 -0.08
N ARG A 35 12.63 -2.40 0.74
CA ARG A 35 12.96 -2.26 2.16
C ARG A 35 12.02 -3.11 3.01
N THR A 36 12.13 -3.02 4.34
CA THR A 36 11.15 -3.65 5.21
C THR A 36 9.80 -2.94 5.08
N ILE A 37 8.71 -3.71 5.25
CA ILE A 37 7.36 -3.13 5.24
C ILE A 37 7.14 -2.12 6.38
N ASP A 38 7.78 -2.33 7.54
CA ASP A 38 7.70 -1.45 8.70
C ASP A 38 8.29 -0.06 8.43
N GLU A 39 9.47 0.00 7.80
CA GLU A 39 10.07 1.26 7.35
C GLU A 39 9.14 1.98 6.38
N ARG A 40 8.57 1.25 5.42
CA ARG A 40 7.65 1.80 4.43
C ARG A 40 6.36 2.34 5.08
N PHE A 41 5.85 1.67 6.11
CA PHE A 41 4.66 2.14 6.82
C PHE A 41 4.96 3.39 7.65
N ARG A 42 6.14 3.50 8.26
CA ARG A 42 6.56 4.74 8.94
C ARG A 42 6.63 5.92 7.97
N GLU A 43 7.20 5.72 6.78
CA GLU A 43 7.22 6.73 5.71
C GLU A 43 5.79 7.15 5.34
N HIS A 44 4.87 6.19 5.13
CA HIS A 44 3.47 6.49 4.83
C HIS A 44 2.77 7.25 5.96
N HIS A 45 2.99 6.88 7.22
CA HIS A 45 2.43 7.60 8.36
C HIS A 45 2.91 9.05 8.42
N TYR A 46 4.19 9.29 8.16
CA TYR A 46 4.75 10.64 8.07
C TYR A 46 4.08 11.42 6.94
N ASN A 47 4.06 10.87 5.73
CA ASN A 47 3.48 11.51 4.55
C ASN A 47 1.99 11.84 4.72
N VAL A 48 1.20 10.94 5.33
CA VAL A 48 -0.20 11.21 5.66
C VAL A 48 -0.29 12.44 6.55
N ARG A 49 0.44 12.48 7.67
CA ARG A 49 0.40 13.65 8.58
C ARG A 49 0.78 14.96 7.88
N GLN A 50 1.78 14.92 7.00
CA GLN A 50 2.19 16.09 6.22
C GLN A 50 1.11 16.53 5.23
N ALA A 51 0.48 15.61 4.49
CA ALA A 51 -0.60 15.93 3.55
C ALA A 51 -1.82 16.59 4.21
N TRP A 52 -2.11 16.24 5.47
CA TRP A 52 -3.16 16.91 6.24
C TRP A 52 -2.77 18.34 6.69
N SER A 53 -1.48 18.62 6.80
CA SER A 53 -0.94 19.89 7.31
C SER A 53 -0.61 20.88 6.19
N ASP A 54 -0.16 20.37 5.04
CA ASP A 54 0.16 21.13 3.84
C ASP A 54 -0.44 20.45 2.60
N GLN A 55 -1.56 20.99 2.12
CA GLN A 55 -2.26 20.51 0.92
C GLN A 55 -1.64 21.06 -0.37
N SER A 56 -0.68 22.00 -0.28
CA SER A 56 0.00 22.55 -1.45
C SER A 56 1.13 21.65 -1.97
N THR A 57 1.58 20.70 -1.15
CA THR A 57 2.64 19.73 -1.48
C THR A 57 2.06 18.33 -1.69
N SER A 58 2.50 17.63 -2.73
CA SER A 58 2.12 16.24 -2.99
C SER A 58 3.01 15.26 -2.21
N TYR A 59 2.42 14.46 -1.32
CA TYR A 59 3.11 13.44 -0.51
C TYR A 59 2.87 12.00 -1.01
N GLY A 60 2.35 11.88 -2.23
CA GLY A 60 2.06 10.62 -2.91
C GLY A 60 0.59 10.19 -2.78
N ARG A 61 0.12 9.36 -3.72
CA ARG A 61 -1.31 9.01 -3.86
C ARG A 61 -1.98 8.52 -2.58
N LEU A 62 -1.31 7.68 -1.79
CA LEU A 62 -1.84 7.20 -0.51
C LEU A 62 -2.13 8.37 0.44
N ALA A 63 -1.20 9.31 0.58
CA ALA A 63 -1.32 10.42 1.50
C ALA A 63 -2.30 11.48 0.98
N ASN A 64 -2.19 11.87 -0.29
CA ASN A 64 -3.07 12.86 -0.91
C ASN A 64 -4.54 12.43 -0.84
N HIS A 65 -4.84 11.16 -1.10
CA HIS A 65 -6.20 10.63 -0.97
C HIS A 65 -6.81 10.86 0.43
N THR A 66 -5.99 10.82 1.48
CA THR A 66 -6.48 11.10 2.84
C THR A 66 -6.90 12.55 3.01
N ALA A 67 -6.10 13.49 2.49
CA ALA A 67 -6.38 14.92 2.56
C ALA A 67 -7.57 15.30 1.66
N ASP A 68 -7.61 14.76 0.43
CA ASP A 68 -8.63 15.08 -0.57
C ASP A 68 -10.02 14.53 -0.21
N HIS A 69 -10.08 13.32 0.38
CA HIS A 69 -11.34 12.62 0.67
C HIS A 69 -11.70 12.54 2.16
N GLY A 70 -10.84 13.05 3.05
CA GLY A 70 -11.07 13.01 4.49
C GLY A 70 -11.13 11.62 5.10
N CYS A 71 -10.57 10.61 4.42
CA CYS A 71 -10.57 9.22 4.87
C CYS A 71 -9.16 8.78 5.29
N TYR A 72 -9.04 7.61 5.92
CA TYR A 72 -7.77 7.18 6.52
C TYR A 72 -7.37 5.76 6.13
N PRO A 73 -6.07 5.50 5.89
CA PRO A 73 -5.54 4.16 5.71
C PRO A 73 -5.60 3.36 7.01
N ARG A 74 -5.99 2.09 6.91
CA ARG A 74 -6.04 1.14 8.02
C ARG A 74 -4.82 0.23 7.97
N PHE A 75 -3.68 0.74 8.45
CA PHE A 75 -2.41 0.02 8.48
C PHE A 75 -2.48 -1.29 9.28
N ASP A 76 -3.30 -1.33 10.33
CA ASP A 76 -3.61 -2.52 11.13
C ASP A 76 -4.27 -3.64 10.31
N LYS A 77 -4.92 -3.29 9.20
CA LYS A 77 -5.57 -4.22 8.26
C LYS A 77 -4.78 -4.42 6.98
N ALA A 78 -3.54 -3.93 6.92
CA ALA A 78 -2.69 -4.15 5.78
C ALA A 78 -2.39 -5.64 5.58
N ARG A 79 -2.17 -6.04 4.33
CA ARG A 79 -1.91 -7.42 3.95
C ARG A 79 -0.74 -7.50 2.99
N VAL A 80 0.13 -8.49 3.21
CA VAL A 80 1.14 -8.89 2.22
C VAL A 80 0.45 -9.68 1.10
N LEU A 81 0.66 -9.23 -0.13
CA LEU A 81 0.18 -9.88 -1.35
C LEU A 81 1.25 -10.81 -1.94
N ALA A 82 2.52 -10.41 -1.87
CA ALA A 82 3.68 -11.21 -2.25
C ALA A 82 4.90 -10.77 -1.42
N GLN A 83 5.84 -11.67 -1.19
CA GLN A 83 7.06 -11.41 -0.39
C GLN A 83 8.25 -12.15 -1.00
N ASN A 84 9.46 -11.76 -0.59
CA ASN A 84 10.72 -12.31 -1.11
C ASN A 84 10.89 -12.14 -2.63
N VAL A 85 10.22 -11.16 -3.23
CA VAL A 85 10.40 -10.81 -4.65
C VAL A 85 11.60 -9.87 -4.76
N ARG A 86 12.79 -10.48 -4.86
CA ARG A 86 14.07 -9.76 -4.90
C ARG A 86 14.31 -9.04 -6.23
N ASP A 87 13.73 -9.56 -7.30
CA ASP A 87 13.75 -8.93 -8.60
C ASP A 87 12.85 -7.69 -8.59
N ASP A 88 13.46 -6.52 -8.82
CA ASP A 88 12.79 -5.22 -8.76
C ASP A 88 11.79 -5.03 -9.91
N GLU A 89 12.15 -5.47 -11.12
CA GLU A 89 11.30 -5.34 -12.30
C GLU A 89 10.06 -6.23 -12.17
N LEU A 90 10.24 -7.47 -11.73
CA LEU A 90 9.15 -8.39 -11.45
C LEU A 90 8.23 -7.83 -10.37
N ARG A 91 8.78 -7.29 -9.28
CA ARG A 91 7.98 -6.74 -8.18
C ARG A 91 7.15 -5.54 -8.61
N LYS A 92 7.73 -4.63 -9.40
CA LYS A 92 7.01 -3.52 -10.04
C LYS A 92 5.97 -3.99 -11.05
N GLY A 93 6.27 -5.04 -11.81
CA GLY A 93 5.32 -5.69 -12.72
C GLY A 93 4.10 -6.26 -11.98
N LEU A 94 4.34 -6.94 -10.86
CA LEU A 94 3.28 -7.48 -9.99
C LEU A 94 2.43 -6.36 -9.38
N GLU A 95 3.05 -5.25 -8.95
CA GLU A 95 2.34 -4.06 -8.47
C GLU A 95 1.39 -3.51 -9.55
N LYS A 96 1.91 -3.23 -10.75
CA LYS A 96 1.11 -2.74 -11.88
C LYS A 96 -0.04 -3.68 -12.23
N HIS A 97 0.22 -4.99 -12.26
CA HIS A 97 -0.80 -6.00 -12.51
C HIS A 97 -1.90 -6.01 -11.42
N ALA A 98 -1.50 -5.90 -10.15
CA ALA A 98 -2.42 -5.88 -9.03
C ALA A 98 -3.27 -4.59 -9.01
N ILE A 99 -2.68 -3.43 -9.31
CA ILE A 99 -3.40 -2.15 -9.49
C ILE A 99 -4.41 -2.24 -10.63
N SER A 100 -4.01 -2.81 -11.78
CA SER A 100 -4.89 -3.01 -12.93
C SER A 100 -6.11 -3.88 -12.56
N LYS A 101 -5.89 -5.03 -11.90
CA LYS A 101 -6.98 -5.89 -11.41
C LYS A 101 -7.88 -5.23 -10.36
N CYS A 102 -7.33 -4.33 -9.55
CA CYS A 102 -8.08 -3.61 -8.54
C CYS A 102 -9.05 -2.58 -9.16
N GLY A 103 -8.62 -1.92 -10.24
CA GLY A 103 -9.41 -0.94 -11.00
C GLY A 103 -9.79 0.28 -10.16
N ARG A 104 -11.05 0.75 -10.30
CA ARG A 104 -11.60 1.93 -9.58
C ARG A 104 -11.63 1.81 -8.06
N ARG A 105 -11.37 0.61 -7.52
CA ARG A 105 -11.28 0.37 -6.07
C ARG A 105 -9.91 0.73 -5.51
N CYS A 106 -8.93 1.05 -6.36
CA CYS A 106 -7.58 1.40 -5.94
C CYS A 106 -7.31 2.90 -6.00
N VAL A 107 -6.75 3.40 -4.90
CA VAL A 107 -6.26 4.77 -4.78
C VAL A 107 -5.12 5.06 -5.75
N ASN A 108 -4.40 4.03 -6.19
CA ASN A 108 -3.33 4.16 -7.18
C ASN A 108 -3.79 4.70 -8.55
N ASN A 109 -5.08 4.65 -8.87
CA ASN A 109 -5.64 5.06 -10.17
C ASN A 109 -6.31 6.43 -10.13
N GLU A 110 -6.13 7.17 -9.03
CA GLU A 110 -6.60 8.54 -8.85
C GLU A 110 -5.50 9.55 -9.23
#